data_AF-A0A371IUX4-F1
#
_entry.id   AF-A0A371IUX4-F1
#
_cell.length_a   1.000
_cell.length_b   1.000
_cell.length_c   1.000
_cell.angle_alpha   90.00
_cell.angle_beta   90.00
_cell.angle_gamma   90.00
#
_symmetry.space_group_name_H-M   'P 1'
#
loop_
_entity.id
_entity.type
_entity.pdbx_description
1 polymer ?
#
loop_
_entity_poly.entity_id
_entity_poly.type
_entity_poly.pdbx_seq_one_letter_code
_entity_poly.pdbx_strand_id
1 'polypeptide(L)'
;MLFKKELVLQMIKDKLESCTLVGRPTAELQNCWFLNENKLDLLQKYDIEYELLNTNESSVNIWFPKSEKAGLSELCIIRIIRPNKEQVQKIMENLFIETLDIYQSSINNKTFLKVIGLINQCINLTDILYMINKTKSQIAQNMDITEKELDDILNCNEKLNIYNLSKLMNLYPLLPWSQFIEDISRN
;
A
#
# COMPACT_ATOMS: atom_id res chain seq x y z
N MET A 1 -13.31 1.10 -7.51
CA MET A 1 -12.99 0.68 -6.13
C MET A 1 -13.67 -0.60 -5.66
N LEU A 2 -14.94 -0.86 -6.02
CA LEU A 2 -15.65 -2.08 -5.61
C LEU A 2 -14.84 -3.36 -5.89
N PHE A 3 -14.26 -3.45 -7.10
CA PHE A 3 -13.43 -4.58 -7.52
C PHE A 3 -12.15 -4.77 -6.70
N LYS A 4 -11.40 -3.69 -6.37
CA LYS A 4 -10.20 -3.79 -5.53
C LYS A 4 -10.53 -4.20 -4.09
N LYS A 5 -11.66 -3.72 -3.54
CA LYS A 5 -12.16 -4.11 -2.22
C LYS A 5 -12.50 -5.60 -2.20
N GLU A 6 -13.25 -6.09 -3.17
CA GLU A 6 -13.58 -7.52 -3.25
C GLU A 6 -12.33 -8.39 -3.43
N LEU A 7 -11.42 -7.96 -4.30
CA LEU A 7 -10.16 -8.67 -4.56
C LEU A 7 -9.27 -8.74 -3.31
N VAL A 8 -9.08 -7.64 -2.56
CA VAL A 8 -8.28 -7.69 -1.33
C VAL A 8 -8.90 -8.63 -0.30
N LEU A 9 -10.23 -8.64 -0.17
CA LEU A 9 -10.94 -9.50 0.78
C LEU A 9 -10.84 -10.98 0.37
N GLN A 10 -10.74 -11.26 -0.93
CA GLN A 10 -10.42 -12.60 -1.42
C GLN A 10 -8.98 -12.97 -1.11
N MET A 11 -8.01 -12.12 -1.43
CA MET A 11 -6.59 -12.36 -1.17
C MET A 11 -6.27 -12.57 0.32
N ILE A 12 -7.02 -11.92 1.22
CA ILE A 12 -6.94 -12.15 2.66
C ILE A 12 -7.26 -13.61 3.02
N LYS A 13 -8.27 -14.21 2.38
CA LYS A 13 -8.57 -15.64 2.56
C LYS A 13 -7.41 -16.52 2.06
N ASP A 14 -6.71 -16.06 1.03
CA ASP A 14 -5.53 -16.71 0.47
C ASP A 14 -4.22 -16.39 1.25
N LYS A 15 -4.36 -15.91 2.49
CA LYS A 15 -3.25 -15.60 3.43
C LYS A 15 -2.36 -14.44 2.99
N LEU A 16 -2.99 -13.34 2.57
CA LEU A 16 -2.28 -12.08 2.36
C LEU A 16 -1.47 -11.67 3.60
N GLU A 17 -0.17 -11.42 3.43
CA GLU A 17 0.74 -11.09 4.54
C GLU A 17 0.52 -9.66 5.08
N SER A 18 0.19 -8.72 4.21
CA SER A 18 -0.12 -7.35 4.59
C SER A 18 -1.00 -6.67 3.56
N CYS A 19 -1.75 -5.65 3.97
CA CYS A 19 -2.38 -4.72 3.05
C CYS A 19 -2.19 -3.28 3.52
N THR A 20 -2.30 -2.35 2.59
CA THR A 20 -2.26 -0.92 2.88
C THR A 20 -3.51 -0.28 2.31
N LEU A 21 -4.25 0.41 3.17
CA LEU A 21 -5.41 1.20 2.79
C LEU A 21 -5.01 2.66 2.69
N VAL A 22 -5.45 3.33 1.63
CA VAL A 22 -5.28 4.77 1.42
C VAL A 22 -6.66 5.40 1.44
N GLY A 23 -6.83 6.50 2.17
CA GLY A 23 -8.14 7.15 2.23
C GLY A 23 -8.15 8.50 2.92
N ARG A 24 -9.32 9.13 2.88
CA ARG A 24 -9.67 10.33 3.65
C ARG A 24 -10.05 9.91 5.08
N PRO A 25 -9.25 10.26 6.09
CA PRO A 25 -9.47 9.84 7.47
C PRO A 25 -10.71 10.54 8.06
N THR A 26 -11.34 9.92 9.05
CA THR A 26 -12.36 10.61 9.85
C THR A 26 -11.74 11.72 10.71
N ALA A 27 -12.55 12.71 11.09
CA ALA A 27 -12.12 13.74 12.02
C ALA A 27 -11.65 13.14 13.37
N GLU A 28 -12.29 12.05 13.82
CA GLU A 28 -11.88 11.33 15.01
C GLU A 28 -10.49 10.72 14.88
N LEU A 29 -10.19 10.04 13.75
CA LEU A 29 -8.85 9.50 13.52
C LEU A 29 -7.79 10.62 13.44
N GLN A 30 -8.13 11.73 12.78
CA GLN A 30 -7.25 12.89 12.70
C GLN A 30 -6.95 13.49 14.08
N ASN A 31 -7.99 13.73 14.88
CA ASN A 31 -7.84 14.26 16.24
C ASN A 31 -6.98 13.34 17.10
N CYS A 32 -7.26 12.03 17.08
CA CYS A 32 -6.48 11.06 17.82
C CYS A 32 -4.99 11.08 17.42
N TRP A 33 -4.71 11.26 16.12
CA TRP A 33 -3.33 11.30 15.61
C TRP A 33 -2.58 12.59 15.93
N PHE A 34 -3.21 13.76 15.76
CA PHE A 34 -2.54 15.07 15.88
C PHE A 34 -2.61 15.67 17.28
N LEU A 35 -3.56 15.26 18.12
CA LEU A 35 -3.72 15.73 19.49
C LEU A 35 -3.09 14.78 20.53
N ASN A 36 -2.36 13.75 20.09
CA ASN A 36 -1.73 12.72 20.92
C ASN A 36 -2.72 12.00 21.85
N GLU A 37 -3.96 11.79 21.41
CA GLU A 37 -4.89 10.93 22.14
C GLU A 37 -4.48 9.45 21.99
N ASN A 38 -5.02 8.60 22.85
CA ASN A 38 -4.64 7.20 22.87
C ASN A 38 -5.18 6.44 21.64
N LYS A 39 -4.29 6.14 20.70
CA LYS A 39 -4.60 5.40 19.47
C LYS A 39 -5.18 4.01 19.75
N LEU A 40 -4.76 3.37 20.84
CA LEU A 40 -5.27 2.05 21.21
C LEU A 40 -6.74 2.12 21.61
N ASP A 41 -7.14 3.18 22.31
CA ASP A 41 -8.54 3.36 22.73
C ASP A 41 -9.44 3.55 21.50
N LEU A 42 -8.97 4.28 20.48
CA LEU A 42 -9.69 4.42 19.22
C LEU A 42 -9.86 3.08 18.48
N LEU A 43 -8.80 2.26 18.41
CA LEU A 43 -8.87 0.95 17.77
C LEU A 43 -9.79 0.00 18.54
N GLN A 44 -9.70 0.00 19.88
CA GLN A 44 -10.57 -0.80 20.75
C GLN A 44 -12.04 -0.40 20.64
N LYS A 45 -12.34 0.91 20.55
CA LYS A 45 -13.71 1.41 20.37
C LYS A 45 -14.43 0.78 19.17
N TYR A 46 -13.69 0.45 18.11
CA TYR A 46 -14.22 -0.13 16.88
C TYR A 46 -13.93 -1.64 16.74
N ASP A 47 -13.53 -2.30 17.84
CA ASP A 47 -13.17 -3.72 17.87
C ASP A 47 -12.12 -4.10 16.79
N ILE A 48 -11.13 -3.22 16.59
CA ILE A 48 -10.01 -3.44 15.68
C ILE A 48 -8.87 -4.06 16.47
N GLU A 49 -8.53 -5.31 16.15
CA GLU A 49 -7.44 -6.03 16.80
C GLU A 49 -6.10 -5.29 16.62
N TYR A 50 -5.34 -5.21 17.72
CA TYR A 50 -4.02 -4.59 17.77
C TYR A 50 -3.05 -5.50 18.51
N GLU A 51 -1.91 -5.78 17.88
CA GLU A 51 -0.82 -6.57 18.45
C GLU A 51 0.49 -5.78 18.28
N LEU A 52 1.28 -5.68 19.36
CA LEU A 52 2.67 -5.23 19.27
C LEU A 52 3.52 -6.38 18.75
N LEU A 53 4.10 -6.23 17.56
CA LEU A 53 4.90 -7.27 16.93
C LEU A 53 6.37 -7.20 17.37
N ASN A 54 6.90 -5.99 17.48
CA ASN A 54 8.24 -5.69 17.97
C ASN A 54 8.29 -4.25 18.52
N THR A 55 9.46 -3.76 18.94
CA THR A 55 9.59 -2.46 19.64
C THR A 55 9.06 -1.26 18.86
N ASN A 56 9.00 -1.34 17.52
CA ASN A 56 8.62 -0.23 16.66
C ASN A 56 7.50 -0.57 15.65
N GLU A 57 6.94 -1.79 15.68
CA GLU A 57 5.95 -2.25 14.70
C GLU A 57 4.75 -2.89 15.39
N SER A 58 3.57 -2.45 14.98
CA SER A 58 2.29 -3.02 15.38
C SER A 58 1.60 -3.70 14.21
N SER A 59 0.58 -4.52 14.49
CA SER A 59 -0.27 -5.12 13.46
C SER A 59 -1.02 -4.08 12.62
N VAL A 60 -1.32 -2.91 13.20
CA VAL A 60 -1.93 -1.76 12.51
C VAL A 60 -1.03 -0.54 12.66
N ASN A 61 -0.53 -0.01 11.55
CA ASN A 61 0.30 1.19 11.52
C ASN A 61 -0.42 2.27 10.72
N ILE A 62 -0.65 3.42 11.35
CA ILE A 62 -1.31 4.58 10.73
C ILE A 62 -0.24 5.62 10.43
N TRP A 63 -0.31 6.28 9.29
CA TRP A 63 0.61 7.35 8.96
C TRP A 63 -0.08 8.45 8.15
N PHE A 64 0.25 9.69 8.47
CA PHE A 64 -0.21 10.88 7.77
C PHE A 64 1.00 11.57 7.11
N PRO A 65 0.90 11.97 5.84
CA PRO A 65 1.94 12.79 5.22
C PRO A 65 2.02 14.13 5.93
N LYS A 66 3.26 14.61 6.13
CA LYS A 66 3.49 15.95 6.67
C LYS A 66 3.04 16.98 5.64
N SER A 67 1.98 17.70 5.93
CA SER A 67 1.63 18.94 5.24
C SER A 67 2.35 20.10 5.92
N GLU A 68 2.94 21.01 5.14
CA GLU A 68 3.59 22.24 5.66
C GLU A 68 2.60 23.22 6.29
N LYS A 69 1.29 22.99 6.15
CA LYS A 69 0.25 23.77 6.83
C LYS A 69 -0.24 23.00 8.06
N ALA A 70 -0.11 23.65 9.21
CA ALA A 70 -0.46 23.11 10.52
C ALA A 70 -1.86 22.48 10.51
N GLY A 71 -1.93 21.19 10.86
CA GLY A 71 -3.11 20.62 11.50
C GLY A 71 -3.63 19.31 10.94
N LEU A 72 -3.84 19.18 9.62
CA LEU A 72 -4.60 18.05 9.08
C LEU A 72 -4.07 17.67 7.70
N SER A 73 -3.58 16.43 7.56
CA SER A 73 -3.47 15.85 6.22
C SER A 73 -4.84 15.31 5.80
N GLU A 74 -5.27 15.69 4.60
CA GLU A 74 -6.52 15.25 3.99
C GLU A 74 -6.51 13.74 3.67
N LEU A 75 -5.33 13.13 3.62
CA LEU A 75 -5.14 11.72 3.33
C LEU A 75 -4.30 11.05 4.41
N CYS A 76 -4.53 9.76 4.64
CA CYS A 76 -3.63 8.93 5.44
C CYS A 76 -3.51 7.53 4.84
N ILE A 77 -2.53 6.78 5.34
CA ILE A 77 -2.41 5.35 5.10
C ILE A 77 -2.60 4.57 6.39
N ILE A 78 -3.24 3.41 6.25
CA ILE A 78 -3.34 2.42 7.31
C ILE A 78 -2.78 1.11 6.75
N ARG A 79 -1.60 0.72 7.24
CA ARG A 79 -0.96 -0.56 6.96
C ARG A 79 -1.43 -1.58 7.98
N ILE A 80 -1.84 -2.75 7.50
CA ILE A 80 -2.33 -3.86 8.31
C ILE A 80 -1.46 -5.08 8.00
N ILE A 81 -0.82 -5.63 9.02
CA ILE A 81 0.02 -6.83 8.96
C ILE A 81 -0.83 -8.02 9.40
N ARG A 82 -0.75 -9.12 8.65
CA ARG A 82 -1.61 -10.31 8.81
C ARG A 82 -3.11 -9.92 8.85
N PRO A 83 -3.60 -9.17 7.84
CA PRO A 83 -4.97 -8.69 7.83
C PRO A 83 -5.97 -9.83 7.90
N ASN A 84 -7.02 -9.66 8.69
CA ASN A 84 -8.23 -10.48 8.61
C ASN A 84 -9.37 -9.67 7.98
N LYS A 85 -10.36 -10.36 7.40
CA LYS A 85 -11.43 -9.73 6.62
C LYS A 85 -12.20 -8.69 7.45
N GLU A 86 -12.55 -9.04 8.68
CA GLU A 86 -13.38 -8.22 9.56
C GLU A 86 -12.65 -6.94 9.98
N GLN A 87 -11.38 -7.06 10.36
CA GLN A 87 -10.53 -5.95 10.74
C GLN A 87 -10.39 -4.92 9.60
N VAL A 88 -10.15 -5.38 8.38
CA VAL A 88 -10.03 -4.48 7.21
C VAL A 88 -11.37 -3.78 6.93
N GLN A 89 -12.50 -4.49 7.07
CA GLN A 89 -13.84 -3.89 6.92
C GLN A 89 -14.09 -2.81 7.98
N LYS A 90 -13.84 -3.11 9.26
CA LYS A 90 -13.97 -2.16 10.36
C LYS A 90 -13.13 -0.91 10.15
N ILE A 91 -11.90 -1.04 9.68
CA ILE A 91 -11.02 0.10 9.37
C ILE A 91 -11.62 0.94 8.23
N MET A 92 -12.02 0.31 7.13
CA MET A 92 -12.63 1.02 5.99
C MET A 92 -13.92 1.75 6.36
N GLU A 93 -14.73 1.18 7.26
CA GLU A 93 -16.06 1.70 7.63
C GLU A 93 -16.01 2.75 8.74
N ASN A 94 -15.06 2.68 9.66
CA ASN A 94 -15.03 3.53 10.85
C ASN A 94 -13.88 4.56 10.87
N LEU A 95 -12.75 4.25 10.23
CA LEU A 95 -11.55 5.09 10.29
C LEU A 95 -11.37 5.97 9.05
N PHE A 96 -12.08 5.65 7.96
CA PHE A 96 -12.11 6.46 6.74
C PHE A 96 -13.51 7.00 6.46
N ILE A 97 -13.58 8.27 6.06
CA ILE A 97 -14.75 8.84 5.36
C ILE A 97 -14.89 8.18 3.99
N GLU A 98 -13.74 8.01 3.32
CA GLU A 98 -13.64 7.42 2.00
C GLU A 98 -12.32 6.67 1.91
N THR A 99 -12.38 5.36 1.61
CA THR A 99 -11.21 4.62 1.14
C THR A 99 -11.01 5.00 -0.32
N LEU A 100 -9.80 5.37 -0.75
CA LEU A 100 -9.47 5.79 -2.13
C LEU A 100 -8.73 4.70 -2.90
N ASP A 101 -7.84 3.96 -2.25
CA ASP A 101 -7.13 2.85 -2.87
C ASP A 101 -6.71 1.78 -1.85
N ILE A 102 -6.41 0.58 -2.36
CA ILE A 102 -6.01 -0.57 -1.56
C ILE A 102 -4.86 -1.29 -2.27
N TYR A 103 -3.83 -1.61 -1.49
CA TYR A 103 -2.63 -2.29 -1.95
C TYR A 103 -2.43 -3.60 -1.20
N GLN A 104 -2.03 -4.65 -1.93
CA GLN A 104 -1.72 -5.98 -1.40
C GLN A 104 -0.37 -6.07 -0.66
N SER A 105 0.24 -4.93 -0.37
CA SER A 105 1.54 -4.88 0.26
C SER A 105 1.72 -3.58 1.02
N SER A 106 2.84 -3.51 1.73
CA SER A 106 3.24 -2.34 2.50
C SER A 106 3.81 -1.28 1.55
N ILE A 107 3.31 -0.04 1.63
CA ILE A 107 3.85 1.09 0.89
C ILE A 107 4.73 1.92 1.82
N ASN A 108 5.97 2.18 1.42
CA ASN A 108 6.82 3.11 2.16
C ASN A 108 6.36 4.56 1.95
N ASN A 109 6.72 5.46 2.88
CA ASN A 109 6.26 6.85 2.84
C ASN A 109 6.62 7.58 1.54
N LYS A 110 7.79 7.32 0.94
CA LYS A 110 8.22 7.97 -0.31
C LYS A 110 7.31 7.56 -1.48
N THR A 111 7.06 6.26 -1.63
CA THR A 111 6.19 5.73 -2.68
C THR A 111 4.75 6.21 -2.47
N PHE A 112 4.28 6.28 -1.24
CA PHE A 112 2.95 6.82 -0.96
C PHE A 112 2.83 8.29 -1.39
N LEU A 113 3.80 9.14 -1.04
CA LEU A 113 3.80 10.55 -1.46
C LEU A 113 3.76 10.71 -2.99
N LYS A 114 4.38 9.80 -3.75
CA LYS A 114 4.24 9.74 -5.21
C LYS A 114 2.84 9.31 -5.64
N VAL A 115 2.28 8.25 -5.04
CA VAL A 115 0.91 7.75 -5.31
C VAL A 115 -0.13 8.85 -5.16
N ILE A 116 -0.01 9.69 -4.12
CA ILE A 116 -0.98 10.77 -3.84
C ILE A 116 -0.59 12.12 -4.48
N GLY A 117 0.45 12.15 -5.31
CA GLY A 117 0.85 13.35 -6.06
C GLY A 117 1.40 14.50 -5.20
N LEU A 118 1.86 14.24 -3.97
CA LEU A 118 2.52 15.25 -3.13
C LEU A 118 3.99 15.47 -3.49
N ILE A 119 4.58 14.57 -4.27
CA ILE A 119 5.91 14.76 -4.87
C ILE A 119 5.75 14.71 -6.39
N ASN A 120 6.36 15.66 -7.09
CA ASN A 120 6.46 15.70 -8.56
C ASN A 120 7.45 14.64 -9.08
N GLN A 121 7.22 13.37 -8.74
CA GLN A 121 7.96 12.22 -9.24
C GLN A 121 6.97 11.09 -9.53
N CYS A 122 7.04 10.54 -10.73
CA CYS A 122 6.21 9.40 -11.12
C CYS A 122 6.67 8.12 -10.40
N ILE A 123 5.74 7.15 -10.34
CA ILE A 123 6.04 5.79 -9.87
C ILE A 123 6.76 5.07 -10.99
N ASN A 124 7.98 4.61 -10.74
CA ASN A 124 8.74 3.80 -11.68
C ASN A 124 8.69 2.30 -11.32
N LEU A 125 9.26 1.45 -12.17
CA LEU A 125 9.25 0.00 -11.96
C LEU A 125 9.97 -0.38 -10.65
N THR A 126 11.04 0.32 -10.29
CA THR A 126 11.76 0.10 -9.04
C THR A 126 10.86 0.38 -7.83
N ASP A 127 10.06 1.44 -7.84
CA ASP A 127 9.07 1.72 -6.79
C ASP A 127 8.05 0.58 -6.67
N ILE A 128 7.55 0.06 -7.80
CA ILE A 128 6.62 -1.08 -7.85
C ILE A 128 7.27 -2.33 -7.24
N LEU A 129 8.50 -2.66 -7.64
CA LEU A 129 9.19 -3.83 -7.10
C LEU A 129 9.50 -3.68 -5.61
N TYR A 130 9.79 -2.48 -5.11
CA TYR A 130 9.93 -2.25 -3.66
C TYR A 130 8.65 -2.49 -2.88
N MET A 131 7.49 -2.29 -3.52
CA MET A 131 6.20 -2.64 -2.92
C MET A 131 5.98 -4.15 -2.91
N ILE A 132 6.62 -4.90 -3.79
CA ILE A 132 6.60 -6.36 -3.75
C ILE A 132 7.54 -6.78 -2.62
N ASN A 133 6.97 -7.09 -1.46
CA ASN A 133 7.69 -7.50 -0.25
C ASN A 133 8.33 -8.90 -0.39
N LYS A 134 9.14 -9.09 -1.43
CA LYS A 134 9.83 -10.33 -1.78
C LYS A 134 11.25 -10.02 -2.23
N THR A 135 12.14 -10.99 -2.13
CA THR A 135 13.49 -10.86 -2.66
C THR A 135 13.47 -10.83 -4.20
N LYS A 136 14.49 -10.25 -4.83
CA LYS A 136 14.65 -10.28 -6.29
C LYS A 136 14.57 -11.71 -6.84
N SER A 137 15.19 -12.66 -6.15
CA SER A 137 15.13 -14.09 -6.46
C SER A 137 13.70 -14.63 -6.53
N GLN A 138 12.88 -14.33 -5.52
CA GLN A 138 11.49 -14.76 -5.47
C GLN A 138 10.64 -14.10 -6.56
N ILE A 139 10.91 -12.83 -6.89
CA ILE A 139 10.21 -12.11 -7.97
C ILE A 139 10.58 -12.73 -9.32
N ALA A 140 11.87 -12.95 -9.58
CA ALA A 140 12.37 -13.57 -10.79
C ALA A 140 11.79 -14.98 -10.98
N GLN A 141 11.79 -15.79 -9.92
CA GLN A 141 11.17 -17.13 -9.92
C GLN A 141 9.67 -17.08 -10.22
N ASN A 142 8.93 -16.17 -9.59
CA ASN A 142 7.51 -15.97 -9.87
C ASN A 142 7.25 -15.53 -11.33
N MET A 143 8.19 -14.77 -11.89
CA MET A 143 8.17 -14.31 -13.27
C MET A 143 8.73 -15.32 -14.27
N ASP A 144 9.25 -16.47 -13.84
CA ASP A 144 9.92 -17.46 -14.68
C ASP A 144 11.05 -16.84 -15.53
N ILE A 145 11.84 -15.97 -14.90
CA ILE A 145 13.05 -15.34 -15.46
C ILE A 145 14.20 -15.49 -14.47
N THR A 146 15.42 -15.21 -14.93
CA THR A 146 16.61 -15.16 -14.09
C THR A 146 16.70 -13.83 -13.32
N GLU A 147 17.43 -13.83 -12.19
CA GLU A 147 17.73 -12.59 -11.46
C GLU A 147 18.48 -11.57 -12.32
N LYS A 148 19.33 -12.06 -13.23
CA LYS A 148 20.07 -11.19 -14.18
C LYS A 148 19.12 -10.47 -15.14
N GLU A 149 18.16 -11.18 -15.72
CA GLU A 149 17.14 -10.58 -16.59
C GLU A 149 16.29 -9.55 -15.82
N LEU A 150 15.93 -9.85 -14.57
CA LEU A 150 15.24 -8.87 -13.71
C LEU A 150 16.10 -7.62 -13.45
N ASP A 151 17.39 -7.79 -13.20
CA ASP A 151 18.33 -6.67 -13.02
C ASP A 151 18.53 -5.86 -14.30
N ASP A 152 18.60 -6.51 -15.46
CA ASP A 152 18.73 -5.83 -16.74
C ASP A 152 17.48 -5.00 -17.07
N ILE A 153 16.29 -5.49 -16.73
CA ILE A 153 15.03 -4.72 -16.81
C ILE A 153 15.06 -3.51 -15.86
N LEU A 154 15.52 -3.70 -14.61
CA LEU A 154 15.57 -2.63 -13.60
C LEU A 154 16.56 -1.52 -13.96
N ASN A 155 17.69 -1.90 -14.53
CA ASN A 155 18.76 -0.98 -14.93
C ASN A 155 18.50 -0.33 -16.30
N CYS A 156 17.35 -0.60 -16.93
CA CYS A 156 17.02 -0.16 -18.28
C CYS A 156 18.00 -0.64 -19.36
N ASN A 157 18.79 -1.69 -19.06
CA ASN A 157 19.63 -2.37 -20.05
C ASN A 157 18.74 -3.16 -21.04
N GLU A 158 17.60 -3.64 -20.58
CA GLU A 158 16.54 -4.23 -21.40
C GLU A 158 15.22 -3.48 -21.22
N LYS A 159 14.43 -3.39 -22.29
CA LYS A 159 13.08 -2.80 -22.23
C LYS A 159 12.12 -3.77 -21.55
N LEU A 160 11.38 -3.28 -20.56
CA LEU A 160 10.23 -3.99 -20.02
C LEU A 160 9.21 -4.25 -21.14
N ASN A 161 9.08 -5.51 -21.55
CA ASN A 161 8.12 -5.91 -22.56
C ASN A 161 6.72 -6.13 -21.97
N ILE A 162 5.71 -6.13 -22.83
CA ILE A 162 4.29 -6.29 -22.43
C ILE A 162 4.06 -7.63 -21.72
N TYR A 163 4.77 -8.69 -22.11
CA TYR A 163 4.64 -10.01 -21.49
C TYR A 163 5.05 -9.97 -20.01
N ASN A 164 6.25 -9.46 -19.71
CA ASN A 164 6.77 -9.33 -18.35
C ASN A 164 5.90 -8.39 -17.50
N LEU A 165 5.45 -7.27 -18.08
CA LEU A 165 4.53 -6.35 -17.40
C LEU A 165 3.19 -7.05 -17.06
N SER A 166 2.58 -7.75 -18.02
CA SER A 166 1.32 -8.45 -17.81
C SER A 166 1.44 -9.53 -16.72
N LYS A 167 2.56 -10.24 -16.68
CA LYS A 167 2.84 -11.26 -15.66
C LYS A 167 2.95 -10.63 -14.27
N LEU A 168 3.67 -9.52 -14.13
CA LEU A 168 3.74 -8.78 -12.88
C LEU A 168 2.38 -8.25 -12.44
N MET A 169 1.58 -7.70 -13.36
CA MET A 169 0.24 -7.21 -13.07
C MET A 169 -0.69 -8.33 -12.59
N ASN A 170 -0.58 -9.52 -13.17
CA ASN A 170 -1.37 -10.68 -12.74
C ASN A 170 -0.94 -11.22 -11.38
N LEU A 171 0.35 -11.23 -11.08
CA LEU A 171 0.88 -11.66 -9.78
C LEU A 171 0.60 -10.64 -8.67
N TYR A 172 0.57 -9.36 -9.03
CA TYR A 172 0.45 -8.26 -8.09
C TYR A 172 -0.63 -7.25 -8.50
N PRO A 173 -1.90 -7.67 -8.64
CA PRO A 173 -2.96 -6.87 -9.26
C PRO A 173 -3.32 -5.59 -8.50
N LEU A 174 -3.01 -5.50 -7.20
CA LEU A 174 -3.35 -4.35 -6.37
C LEU A 174 -2.23 -3.30 -6.27
N LEU A 175 -1.13 -3.41 -7.02
CA LEU A 175 -0.10 -2.36 -7.10
C LEU A 175 -0.57 -1.17 -7.97
N PRO A 176 0.07 0.02 -7.88
CA PRO A 176 -0.35 1.24 -8.59
C PRO A 176 0.05 1.22 -10.08
N TRP A 177 -0.43 0.21 -10.81
CA TRP A 177 -0.11 -0.01 -12.22
C TRP A 177 -0.62 1.10 -13.14
N SER A 178 -1.80 1.67 -12.85
CA SER A 178 -2.32 2.80 -13.62
C SER A 178 -1.38 4.00 -13.58
N GLN A 179 -0.86 4.34 -12.40
CA GLN A 179 0.09 5.43 -12.22
C GLN A 179 1.41 5.16 -12.94
N PHE A 180 1.88 3.90 -12.92
CA PHE A 180 3.06 3.48 -13.65
C PHE A 180 2.88 3.52 -15.18
N ILE A 181 1.76 3.04 -15.71
CA ILE A 181 1.48 2.97 -17.15
C ILE A 181 1.24 4.37 -17.73
N GLU A 182 0.51 5.23 -17.03
CA GLU A 182 0.29 6.62 -17.46
C GLU A 182 1.62 7.35 -17.66
N ASP A 183 2.62 7.09 -16.83
CA ASP A 183 3.95 7.69 -16.98
C ASP A 183 4.71 7.16 -18.22
N ILE A 184 4.63 5.86 -18.49
CA ILE A 184 5.21 5.28 -19.72
C ILE A 184 4.58 5.93 -20.96
N SER A 185 3.28 6.23 -20.94
CA SER A 185 2.59 6.82 -22.09
C SER A 185 2.90 8.30 -22.33
N ARG A 186 3.48 8.99 -21.34
CA ARG A 186 3.85 10.42 -21.42
C ARG A 186 5.29 10.65 -21.87
N ASN A 187 6.13 9.61 -21.86
CA ASN A 187 7.54 9.64 -22.26
C ASN A 187 7.77 8.86 -23.56
#